data_AF-A0A9W8D2X8-F1
#
_entry.id   AF-A0A9W8D2X8-F1
#
_cell.length_a   1.000
_cell.length_b   1.000
_cell.length_c   1.000
_cell.angle_alpha   90.00
_cell.angle_beta   90.00
_cell.angle_gamma   90.00
#
_symmetry.space_group_name_H-M   'P 1'
#
loop_
_entity.id
_entity.type
_entity.pdbx_description
1 polymer ?
#
loop_
_entity_poly.entity_id
_entity_poly.type
_entity_poly.pdbx_seq_one_letter_code
_entity_poly.pdbx_strand_id
1 'polypeptide(L)'
;MSTQQAAWQRLVEVHEPLAANRMKFAITLFEMSEYLGNYVKTKENVRRKLRETEQRYQRAIEESQQLLEKAKTKYDMQCAEWEKLLVRCGDSKQAETTAVPSVHSGNRSAKNAVSGIIFGKHKPTLESLDRICQEAGVKAKVANEAYKRLLQQTNAMRRDFYDVQQPKILASVMGLVEEVDQFLKFTLGKYAYTYESAVLADAITLKPMDAQVGMVEMVGDIDSKADLDSYVQAMATTARVDRASIPYREYRMSPRARLYANPRPIFGVSLHDQLTRDARRVPLIMVRCTEAVEAFGLQNEGIYRQSGQSSQVQRLRSEFDLDAEHVDLHASSYASDINNIASVLKMYLRELPGGLVPHAQRTTMLAHFSSESNSEDELELAQKISGLAANIREMPQVNRDTLRCLLVHLDKVQAFQEYNMMNSENLSIVFGPTILPPDNAPSNAALDIRRSARMVKFILDNRRAIFDAL
;
A
#
# COMPACT_ATOMS: atom_id res chain seq x y z
N MET A 1 -11.32 11.40 12.67
CA MET A 1 -11.68 12.07 11.41
C MET A 1 -11.05 13.44 11.47
N SER A 2 -10.25 13.85 10.48
CA SER A 2 -9.58 15.14 10.49
C SER A 2 -10.58 16.29 10.29
N THR A 3 -10.27 17.46 10.81
CA THR A 3 -11.01 18.71 10.56
C THR A 3 -11.05 19.02 9.06
N GLN A 4 -9.97 18.76 8.32
CA GLN A 4 -9.95 18.83 6.85
C GLN A 4 -11.01 17.93 6.19
N GLN A 5 -11.10 16.66 6.61
CA GLN A 5 -12.07 15.72 6.07
C GLN A 5 -13.50 16.14 6.42
N ALA A 6 -13.72 16.61 7.66
CA ALA A 6 -15.02 17.09 8.12
C ALA A 6 -15.49 18.35 7.35
N ALA A 7 -14.59 19.32 7.15
CA ALA A 7 -14.88 20.53 6.39
C ALA A 7 -15.19 20.22 4.92
N TRP A 8 -14.44 19.31 4.29
CA TRP A 8 -14.71 18.85 2.93
C TRP A 8 -16.10 18.21 2.79
N GLN A 9 -16.46 17.30 3.70
CA GLN A 9 -17.77 16.65 3.68
C GLN A 9 -18.91 17.67 3.79
N ARG A 10 -18.82 18.61 4.73
CA ARG A 10 -19.82 19.68 4.89
C ARG A 10 -19.93 20.56 3.64
N LEU A 11 -18.81 20.91 3.00
CA LEU A 11 -18.83 21.68 1.74
C LEU A 11 -19.55 20.93 0.63
N VAL A 12 -19.29 19.62 0.50
CA VAL A 12 -19.95 18.78 -0.51
C VAL A 12 -21.46 18.66 -0.22
N GLU A 13 -21.85 18.51 1.05
CA GLU A 13 -23.26 18.43 1.46
C GLU A 13 -24.07 19.68 1.09
N VAL A 14 -23.46 20.87 1.03
CA VAL A 14 -24.14 22.11 0.62
C VAL A 14 -24.48 22.13 -0.88
N HIS A 15 -23.72 21.42 -1.71
CA HIS A 15 -23.98 21.40 -3.16
C HIS A 15 -25.27 20.66 -3.54
N GLU A 16 -25.70 19.69 -2.74
CA GLU A 16 -26.92 18.92 -2.98
C GLU A 16 -28.21 19.78 -2.89
N PRO A 17 -28.47 20.53 -1.79
CA PRO A 17 -29.61 21.44 -1.74
C PRO A 17 -29.50 22.58 -2.75
N LEU A 18 -28.29 23.06 -3.07
CA LEU A 18 -28.08 24.07 -4.11
C LEU A 18 -28.52 23.57 -5.49
N ALA A 19 -28.13 22.34 -5.84
CA ALA A 19 -28.57 21.69 -7.06
C ALA A 19 -30.10 21.48 -7.07
N ALA A 20 -30.68 21.06 -5.94
CA ALA A 20 -32.12 20.87 -5.80
C ALA A 20 -32.91 22.19 -6.00
N ASN A 21 -32.43 23.31 -5.45
CA ASN A 21 -33.02 24.63 -5.64
C ASN A 21 -33.03 25.03 -7.13
N ARG A 22 -31.90 24.85 -7.81
CA ARG A 22 -31.76 25.16 -9.25
C ARG A 22 -32.59 24.24 -10.13
N MET A 23 -32.68 22.96 -9.79
CA MET A 23 -33.54 22.01 -10.50
C MET A 23 -35.01 22.39 -10.36
N LYS A 24 -35.47 22.73 -9.14
CA LYS A 24 -36.83 23.21 -8.90
C LYS A 24 -37.14 24.48 -9.69
N PHE A 25 -36.21 25.42 -9.74
CA PHE A 25 -36.32 26.64 -10.54
C PHE A 25 -36.47 26.29 -12.04
N ALA A 26 -35.61 25.42 -12.57
CA ALA A 26 -35.66 25.00 -13.98
C ALA A 26 -36.98 24.29 -14.35
N ILE A 27 -37.47 23.40 -13.50
CA ILE A 27 -38.77 22.73 -13.69
C ILE A 27 -39.90 23.76 -13.73
N THR A 28 -39.90 24.72 -12.80
CA THR A 28 -40.92 25.77 -12.75
C THR A 28 -40.91 26.64 -14.02
N LEU A 29 -39.72 26.98 -14.53
CA LEU A 29 -39.59 27.70 -15.80
C LEU A 29 -40.14 26.90 -16.98
N PHE A 30 -39.84 25.60 -17.03
CA PHE A 30 -40.33 24.72 -18.06
C PHE A 30 -41.86 24.66 -18.06
N GLU A 31 -42.49 24.45 -16.90
CA GLU A 31 -43.95 24.46 -16.75
C GLU A 31 -44.58 25.80 -17.17
N MET A 32 -43.95 26.92 -16.80
CA MET A 32 -44.38 28.25 -17.22
C MET A 32 -44.31 28.41 -18.75
N SER A 33 -43.26 27.91 -19.39
CA SER A 33 -43.08 27.99 -20.84
C SER A 33 -44.13 27.17 -21.60
N GLU A 34 -44.45 25.96 -21.11
CA GLU A 34 -45.50 25.10 -21.67
C GLU A 34 -46.88 25.75 -21.53
N TYR A 35 -47.17 26.32 -20.35
CA TYR A 35 -48.42 27.04 -20.12
C TYR A 35 -48.55 28.25 -21.06
N LEU A 36 -47.48 29.05 -21.20
CA LEU A 36 -47.46 30.20 -22.11
C LEU A 36 -47.69 29.76 -23.57
N GLY A 37 -47.02 28.70 -24.01
CA GLY A 37 -47.18 28.14 -25.35
C GLY A 37 -48.61 27.68 -25.65
N ASN A 38 -49.24 26.99 -24.70
CA ASN A 38 -50.63 26.56 -24.83
C ASN A 38 -51.63 27.73 -24.79
N TYR A 39 -51.35 28.74 -23.96
CA TYR A 39 -52.15 29.95 -23.88
C TYR A 39 -52.14 30.71 -25.21
N VAL A 40 -50.95 30.94 -25.80
CA VAL A 40 -50.79 31.60 -27.11
C VAL A 40 -51.57 30.84 -28.19
N LYS A 41 -51.42 29.52 -28.29
CA LYS A 41 -52.18 28.70 -29.26
C LYS A 41 -53.69 28.88 -29.10
N THR A 42 -54.17 28.90 -27.86
CA THR A 42 -55.60 29.05 -27.56
C THR A 42 -56.12 30.43 -27.95
N LYS A 43 -55.40 31.50 -27.60
CA LYS A 43 -55.79 32.87 -27.94
C LYS A 43 -55.69 33.16 -29.44
N GLU A 44 -54.70 32.60 -30.12
CA GLU A 44 -54.56 32.69 -31.57
C GLU A 44 -55.74 32.03 -32.30
N ASN A 45 -56.25 30.90 -31.79
CA ASN A 45 -57.47 30.27 -32.30
C ASN A 45 -58.71 31.17 -32.14
N VAL A 46 -58.83 31.89 -31.02
CA VAL A 46 -59.93 32.86 -30.79
C VAL A 46 -59.83 34.02 -31.77
N ARG A 47 -58.64 34.61 -31.91
CA ARG A 47 -58.36 35.69 -32.88
C ARG A 47 -58.74 35.29 -34.30
N ARG A 48 -58.33 34.09 -34.73
CA ARG A 48 -58.66 33.55 -36.06
C ARG A 48 -60.17 33.43 -36.26
N LYS A 49 -60.91 32.91 -35.27
CA LYS A 49 -62.38 32.79 -35.35
C LYS A 49 -63.06 34.15 -35.47
N LEU A 50 -62.64 35.15 -34.69
CA LEU A 50 -63.19 36.51 -34.78
C LEU A 50 -62.97 37.12 -36.17
N ARG A 51 -61.76 36.97 -36.73
CA ARG A 51 -61.42 37.42 -38.08
C ARG A 51 -62.26 36.71 -39.15
N GLU A 52 -62.43 35.39 -39.04
CA GLU A 52 -63.27 34.62 -39.95
C GLU A 52 -64.73 35.07 -39.89
N THR A 53 -65.26 35.34 -38.69
CA THR A 53 -66.63 35.85 -38.52
C THR A 53 -66.81 37.21 -39.18
N GLU A 54 -65.89 38.17 -38.95
CA GLU A 54 -65.92 39.46 -39.62
C GLU A 54 -65.90 39.31 -41.15
N GLN A 55 -64.99 38.47 -41.66
CA GLN A 55 -64.85 38.24 -43.09
C GLN A 55 -66.10 37.61 -43.71
N ARG A 56 -66.82 36.73 -42.98
CA ARG A 56 -68.11 36.17 -43.44
C ARG A 56 -69.17 37.25 -43.60
N TYR A 57 -69.29 38.17 -42.64
CA TYR A 57 -70.23 39.30 -42.74
C TYR A 57 -69.88 40.22 -43.90
N GLN A 58 -68.60 40.56 -44.06
CA GLN A 58 -68.12 41.40 -45.17
C GLN A 58 -68.45 40.78 -46.53
N ARG A 59 -68.16 39.49 -46.73
CA ARG A 59 -68.50 38.78 -47.97
C ARG A 59 -70.01 38.76 -48.23
N ALA A 60 -70.82 38.50 -47.21
CA ALA A 60 -72.28 38.49 -47.35
C ALA A 60 -72.83 39.87 -47.77
N ILE A 61 -72.27 40.95 -47.23
CA ILE A 61 -72.61 42.32 -47.64
C ILE A 61 -72.18 42.59 -49.07
N GLU A 62 -70.95 42.24 -49.45
CA GLU A 62 -70.43 42.41 -50.80
C GLU A 62 -71.30 41.67 -51.84
N GLU A 63 -71.65 40.41 -51.57
CA GLU A 63 -72.55 39.61 -52.43
C GLU A 63 -73.92 40.28 -52.57
N SER A 64 -74.50 40.75 -51.46
CA SER A 64 -75.78 41.47 -51.50
C SER A 64 -75.70 42.79 -52.28
N GLN A 65 -74.60 43.53 -52.14
CA GLN A 65 -74.37 44.77 -52.89
C GLN A 65 -74.23 44.50 -54.39
N GLN A 66 -73.55 43.42 -54.79
CA GLN A 66 -73.47 43.02 -56.19
C GLN A 66 -74.85 42.66 -56.77
N LEU A 67 -75.70 41.97 -55.99
CA LEU A 67 -77.08 41.67 -56.39
C LEU A 67 -77.93 42.94 -56.52
N LEU A 68 -77.77 43.89 -55.60
CA LEU A 68 -78.44 45.18 -55.64
C LEU A 68 -78.06 45.98 -56.90
N GLU A 69 -76.77 46.02 -57.24
CA GLU A 69 -76.29 46.74 -58.43
C GLU A 69 -76.80 46.09 -59.72
N LYS A 70 -76.88 44.76 -59.78
CA LYS A 70 -77.53 44.02 -60.88
C LYS A 70 -79.02 44.34 -61.00
N ALA A 71 -79.73 44.49 -59.88
CA ALA A 71 -81.14 44.86 -59.89
C ALA A 71 -81.35 46.31 -60.31
N LYS A 72 -80.46 47.22 -59.88
CA LYS A 72 -80.46 48.63 -60.27
C LYS A 72 -80.24 48.79 -61.78
N THR A 73 -79.18 48.20 -62.31
CA THR A 73 -78.88 48.23 -63.75
C THR A 73 -80.04 47.66 -64.59
N LYS A 74 -80.70 46.58 -64.11
CA LYS A 74 -81.89 46.04 -64.76
C LYS A 74 -83.08 47.00 -64.71
N TYR A 75 -83.31 47.67 -63.58
CA TYR A 75 -84.35 48.69 -63.45
C TYR A 75 -84.10 49.87 -64.40
N ASP A 76 -82.88 50.42 -64.40
CA ASP A 76 -82.48 51.53 -65.27
C ASP A 76 -82.67 51.16 -66.75
N MET A 77 -82.28 49.93 -67.14
CA MET A 77 -82.49 49.41 -68.49
C MET A 77 -83.98 49.32 -68.87
N GLN A 78 -84.84 48.79 -67.99
CA GLN A 78 -86.28 48.67 -68.25
C GLN A 78 -86.97 50.04 -68.29
N CYS A 79 -86.53 51.00 -67.48
CA CYS A 79 -86.99 52.38 -67.53
C CYS A 79 -86.61 53.05 -68.86
N ALA A 80 -85.36 52.91 -69.30
CA ALA A 80 -84.91 53.46 -70.58
C ALA A 80 -85.65 52.82 -71.78
N GLU A 81 -85.97 51.53 -71.72
CA GLU A 81 -86.78 50.85 -72.75
C GLU A 81 -88.23 51.37 -72.76
N TRP A 82 -88.84 51.53 -71.58
CA TRP A 82 -90.20 52.08 -71.45
C TRP A 82 -90.28 53.53 -71.94
N GLU A 83 -89.29 54.36 -71.61
CA GLU A 83 -89.17 55.75 -72.09
C GLU A 83 -89.11 55.80 -73.62
N LYS A 84 -88.26 54.99 -74.25
CA LYS A 84 -88.18 54.90 -75.73
C LYS A 84 -89.53 54.52 -76.36
N LEU A 85 -90.27 53.59 -75.75
CA LEU A 85 -91.58 53.16 -76.25
C LEU A 85 -92.67 54.20 -76.04
N LEU A 86 -92.64 54.96 -74.93
CA LEU A 86 -93.54 56.08 -74.68
C LEU A 86 -93.40 57.17 -75.74
N VAL A 87 -92.15 57.56 -76.06
CA VAL A 87 -91.86 58.53 -77.13
C VAL A 87 -92.44 58.05 -78.46
N ARG A 88 -92.19 56.79 -78.83
CA ARG A 88 -92.70 56.20 -80.08
C ARG A 88 -94.23 56.13 -80.15
N CYS A 89 -94.91 55.86 -79.03
CA CYS A 89 -96.37 55.88 -78.97
C CYS A 89 -96.92 57.31 -79.10
N GLY A 90 -96.27 58.30 -78.48
CA GLY A 90 -96.60 59.72 -78.61
C GLY A 90 -96.48 60.22 -80.04
N ASP A 91 -95.36 59.92 -80.70
CA ASP A 91 -95.12 60.27 -82.11
C ASP A 91 -96.16 59.64 -83.04
N SER A 92 -96.56 58.39 -82.77
CA SER A 92 -97.57 57.67 -83.58
C SER A 92 -98.98 58.25 -83.40
N LYS A 93 -99.35 58.68 -82.18
CA LYS A 93 -100.62 59.39 -81.91
C LYS A 93 -100.68 60.76 -82.58
N GLN A 94 -99.57 61.49 -82.63
CA GLN A 94 -99.46 62.75 -83.38
C GLN A 94 -99.56 62.52 -84.89
N ALA A 95 -99.00 61.42 -85.41
CA ALA A 95 -99.09 61.08 -86.83
C ALA A 95 -100.49 60.69 -87.30
N GLU A 96 -101.31 60.03 -86.47
CA GLU A 96 -102.73 59.72 -86.79
C GLU A 96 -103.65 60.95 -86.68
N THR A 97 -103.37 61.89 -85.77
CA THR A 97 -104.14 63.15 -85.65
C THR A 97 -103.80 64.18 -86.75
N THR A 98 -102.64 64.04 -87.40
CA THR A 98 -102.22 64.91 -88.53
C THR A 98 -102.44 64.29 -89.91
N ALA A 99 -102.96 63.05 -90.00
CA ALA A 99 -103.23 62.37 -91.26
C ALA A 99 -104.53 62.88 -91.94
N VAL A 100 -104.42 63.98 -92.68
CA VAL A 100 -105.33 64.32 -93.79
C VAL A 100 -104.98 63.43 -94.99
N PRO A 101 -105.95 62.83 -95.73
CA PRO A 101 -105.61 62.11 -96.96
C PRO A 101 -105.21 63.14 -98.02
N SER A 102 -103.95 63.11 -98.46
CA SER A 102 -103.53 63.92 -99.60
C SER A 102 -102.64 63.15 -100.56
N VAL A 103 -102.82 63.54 -101.81
CA VAL A 103 -102.57 62.85 -103.06
C VAL A 103 -101.22 63.32 -103.64
N HIS A 104 -100.41 62.35 -104.08
CA HIS A 104 -99.33 62.43 -105.09
C HIS A 104 -97.96 63.10 -104.84
N SER A 105 -96.94 62.26 -105.07
CA SER A 105 -95.79 62.43 -106.00
C SER A 105 -94.44 62.99 -105.50
N GLY A 106 -93.38 62.19 -105.67
CA GLY A 106 -92.17 62.69 -106.36
C GLY A 106 -90.80 62.66 -105.67
N ASN A 107 -90.21 61.47 -105.48
CA ASN A 107 -88.80 61.08 -105.77
C ASN A 107 -87.54 61.61 -105.00
N ARG A 108 -86.72 60.60 -104.60
CA ARG A 108 -85.22 60.51 -104.50
C ARG A 108 -84.55 61.16 -103.26
N SER A 109 -83.54 60.59 -102.57
CA SER A 109 -82.66 59.42 -102.80
C SER A 109 -81.95 58.96 -101.49
N ALA A 110 -81.59 57.67 -101.49
CA ALA A 110 -80.69 56.84 -100.66
C ALA A 110 -79.67 57.45 -99.67
N LYS A 111 -79.51 56.79 -98.49
CA LYS A 111 -78.34 55.92 -98.13
C LYS A 111 -78.47 55.22 -96.76
N ASN A 112 -78.26 53.90 -96.79
CA ASN A 112 -77.67 52.92 -95.83
C ASN A 112 -77.96 53.04 -94.31
N ALA A 113 -78.70 52.14 -93.66
CA ALA A 113 -78.49 50.70 -93.37
C ALA A 113 -77.53 50.39 -92.19
N VAL A 114 -78.11 49.96 -91.06
CA VAL A 114 -77.74 48.69 -90.37
C VAL A 114 -79.04 48.01 -89.96
N SER A 115 -79.28 46.86 -90.57
CA SER A 115 -80.40 45.96 -90.33
C SER A 115 -79.97 44.90 -89.31
N GLY A 116 -80.79 44.70 -88.28
CA GLY A 116 -80.80 43.51 -87.43
C GLY A 116 -82.22 42.96 -87.42
N ILE A 117 -82.43 41.92 -88.23
CA ILE A 117 -83.66 41.18 -88.56
C ILE A 117 -84.19 40.48 -87.28
N ILE A 118 -85.50 40.46 -86.95
CA ILE A 118 -86.47 39.42 -87.34
C ILE A 118 -87.93 39.95 -87.46
N PHE A 119 -88.49 39.58 -88.60
CA PHE A 119 -89.84 39.57 -89.18
C PHE A 119 -91.12 39.49 -88.33
N GLY A 120 -92.11 40.26 -88.77
CA GLY A 120 -93.56 40.04 -88.57
C GLY A 120 -94.40 41.21 -89.13
N LYS A 121 -95.20 40.96 -90.17
CA LYS A 121 -95.87 41.97 -91.02
C LYS A 121 -97.11 42.60 -90.35
N HIS A 122 -97.04 43.90 -90.07
CA HIS A 122 -98.08 44.96 -90.08
C HIS A 122 -97.46 46.15 -89.31
N LYS A 123 -97.64 47.41 -89.75
CA LYS A 123 -97.40 48.54 -88.84
C LYS A 123 -98.32 48.27 -87.63
N PRO A 124 -97.79 48.10 -86.41
CA PRO A 124 -98.61 47.75 -85.26
C PRO A 124 -99.71 48.82 -85.14
N THR A 125 -100.96 48.38 -85.03
CA THR A 125 -102.10 49.27 -84.80
C THR A 125 -101.86 50.09 -83.54
N LEU A 126 -102.40 51.32 -83.46
CA LEU A 126 -102.21 52.21 -82.32
C LEU A 126 -102.49 51.51 -80.98
N GLU A 127 -103.52 50.67 -80.94
CA GLU A 127 -103.91 49.84 -79.79
C GLU A 127 -102.86 48.79 -79.40
N SER A 128 -102.20 48.16 -80.38
CA SER A 128 -101.13 47.19 -80.12
C SER A 128 -99.83 47.86 -79.63
N LEU A 129 -99.52 49.08 -80.09
CA LEU A 129 -98.41 49.88 -79.59
C LEU A 129 -98.65 50.35 -78.15
N ASP A 130 -99.86 50.84 -77.86
CA ASP A 130 -100.26 51.22 -76.49
C ASP A 130 -100.17 50.01 -75.55
N ARG A 131 -100.57 48.82 -75.98
CA ARG A 131 -100.43 47.58 -75.19
C ARG A 131 -98.97 47.23 -74.92
N ILE A 132 -98.09 47.29 -75.91
CA ILE A 132 -96.65 47.03 -75.74
C ILE A 132 -96.02 48.05 -74.78
N CYS A 133 -96.43 49.32 -74.86
CA CYS A 133 -95.97 50.37 -73.96
C CYS A 133 -96.46 50.16 -72.51
N GLN A 134 -97.71 49.74 -72.32
CA GLN A 134 -98.24 49.37 -71.01
C GLN A 134 -97.51 48.16 -70.42
N GLU A 135 -97.24 47.12 -71.22
CA GLU A 135 -96.48 45.94 -70.81
C GLU A 135 -95.04 46.30 -70.38
N ALA A 136 -94.37 47.20 -71.11
CA ALA A 136 -93.04 47.72 -70.73
C ALA A 136 -93.08 48.51 -69.41
N GLY A 137 -94.13 49.32 -69.20
CA GLY A 137 -94.35 50.04 -67.93
C GLY A 137 -94.58 49.10 -66.75
N VAL A 138 -95.29 47.99 -66.95
CA VAL A 138 -95.45 46.94 -65.93
C VAL A 138 -94.10 46.28 -65.62
N LYS A 139 -93.28 45.97 -66.63
CA LYS A 139 -91.93 45.40 -66.42
C LYS A 139 -91.01 46.36 -65.65
N ALA A 140 -91.04 47.66 -65.96
CA ALA A 140 -90.29 48.68 -65.21
C ALA A 140 -90.76 48.79 -63.75
N LYS A 141 -92.08 48.73 -63.49
CA LYS A 141 -92.63 48.69 -62.13
C LYS A 141 -92.20 47.45 -61.36
N VAL A 142 -92.23 46.27 -61.98
CA VAL A 142 -91.77 45.02 -61.36
C VAL A 142 -90.27 45.08 -61.05
N ALA A 143 -89.46 45.63 -61.96
CA ALA A 143 -88.02 45.83 -61.74
C ALA A 143 -87.74 46.83 -60.61
N ASN A 144 -88.52 47.91 -60.49
CA ASN A 144 -88.43 48.88 -59.39
C ASN A 144 -88.75 48.24 -58.04
N GLU A 145 -89.83 47.45 -57.96
CA GLU A 145 -90.19 46.77 -56.71
C GLU A 145 -89.14 45.72 -56.31
N ALA A 146 -88.54 45.02 -57.28
CA ALA A 146 -87.40 44.14 -57.03
C ALA A 146 -86.17 44.91 -56.50
N TYR A 147 -85.84 46.06 -57.12
CA TYR A 147 -84.75 46.92 -56.68
C TYR A 147 -84.97 47.46 -55.26
N LYS A 148 -86.17 48.00 -54.96
CA LYS A 148 -86.53 48.49 -53.62
C LYS A 148 -86.43 47.40 -52.55
N ARG A 149 -86.91 46.19 -52.84
CA ARG A 149 -86.81 45.05 -51.90
C ARG A 149 -85.35 44.70 -51.61
N LEU A 150 -84.53 44.58 -52.64
CA LEU A 150 -83.10 44.30 -52.47
C LEU A 150 -82.40 45.46 -51.73
N LEU A 151 -82.74 46.72 -52.03
CA LEU A 151 -82.19 47.89 -51.35
C LEU A 151 -82.49 47.86 -49.85
N GLN A 152 -83.73 47.53 -49.47
CA GLN A 152 -84.12 47.37 -48.08
C GLN A 152 -83.35 46.23 -47.40
N GLN A 153 -83.23 45.07 -48.07
CA GLN A 153 -82.48 43.92 -47.54
C GLN A 153 -80.99 44.22 -47.37
N THR A 154 -80.31 44.78 -48.37
CA THR A 154 -78.89 45.16 -48.29
C THR A 154 -78.67 46.22 -47.21
N ASN A 155 -79.54 47.24 -47.13
CA ASN A 155 -79.42 48.26 -46.10
C ASN A 155 -79.71 47.74 -44.68
N ALA A 156 -80.57 46.73 -44.54
CA ALA A 156 -80.80 46.06 -43.25
C ALA A 156 -79.56 45.26 -42.83
N MET A 157 -78.95 44.49 -43.74
CA MET A 157 -77.71 43.75 -43.47
C MET A 157 -76.53 44.68 -43.16
N ARG A 158 -76.41 45.80 -43.88
CA ARG A 158 -75.38 46.81 -43.59
C ARG A 158 -75.57 47.41 -42.21
N ARG A 159 -76.80 47.81 -41.85
CA ARG A 159 -77.08 48.36 -40.51
C ARG A 159 -76.79 47.34 -39.41
N ASP A 160 -77.25 46.09 -39.55
CA ASP A 160 -76.92 45.04 -38.57
C ASP A 160 -75.40 44.87 -38.40
N PHE A 161 -74.64 44.88 -39.49
CA PHE A 161 -73.19 44.77 -39.40
C PHE A 161 -72.52 45.98 -38.74
N TYR A 162 -72.73 47.20 -39.26
CA TYR A 162 -72.02 48.39 -38.78
C TYR A 162 -72.50 48.84 -37.39
N ASP A 163 -73.78 48.71 -37.08
CA ASP A 163 -74.35 49.22 -35.83
C ASP A 163 -74.28 48.18 -34.70
N VAL A 164 -74.28 46.88 -35.03
CA VAL A 164 -74.37 45.80 -34.02
C VAL A 164 -73.17 44.87 -34.06
N GLN A 165 -72.87 44.23 -35.19
CA GLN A 165 -71.88 43.14 -35.22
C GLN A 165 -70.43 43.66 -35.15
N GLN A 166 -70.09 44.70 -35.89
CA GLN A 166 -68.74 45.24 -35.95
C GLN A 166 -68.29 45.80 -34.59
N PRO A 167 -69.09 46.61 -33.85
CA PRO A 167 -68.73 47.03 -32.51
C PRO A 167 -68.54 45.85 -31.54
N LYS A 168 -69.37 44.79 -31.65
CA LYS A 168 -69.22 43.57 -30.83
C LYS A 168 -67.94 42.80 -31.11
N ILE A 169 -67.58 42.66 -32.39
CA ILE A 169 -66.33 42.00 -32.79
C ILE A 169 -65.13 42.83 -32.29
N LEU A 170 -65.15 44.14 -32.48
CA LEU A 170 -64.09 45.04 -31.99
C LEU A 170 -63.95 45.00 -30.47
N ALA A 171 -65.07 45.04 -29.73
CA ALA A 171 -65.04 44.89 -28.27
C ALA A 171 -64.46 43.54 -27.83
N SER A 172 -64.76 42.46 -28.56
CA SER A 172 -64.19 41.13 -28.30
C SER A 172 -62.69 41.07 -28.57
N VAL A 173 -62.22 41.75 -29.62
CA VAL A 173 -60.77 41.87 -29.92
C VAL A 173 -60.06 42.70 -28.86
N MET A 174 -60.65 43.82 -28.42
CA MET A 174 -60.10 44.64 -27.34
C MET A 174 -59.99 43.85 -26.03
N GLY A 175 -61.06 43.14 -25.64
CA GLY A 175 -61.03 42.27 -24.46
C GLY A 175 -59.97 41.16 -24.58
N LEU A 176 -59.78 40.58 -25.77
CA LEU A 176 -58.71 39.61 -26.02
C LEU A 176 -57.31 40.21 -25.80
N VAL A 177 -57.07 41.45 -26.24
CA VAL A 177 -55.79 42.15 -26.03
C VAL A 177 -55.56 42.40 -24.54
N GLU A 178 -56.56 42.93 -23.84
CA GLU A 178 -56.47 43.18 -22.39
C GLU A 178 -56.20 41.90 -21.60
N GLU A 179 -56.87 40.79 -21.95
CA GLU A 179 -56.62 39.48 -21.34
C GLU A 179 -55.19 39.00 -21.56
N VAL A 180 -54.66 39.14 -22.78
CA VAL A 180 -53.29 38.74 -23.13
C VAL A 180 -52.28 39.60 -22.38
N ASP A 181 -52.49 40.91 -22.30
CA ASP A 181 -51.59 41.84 -21.61
C ASP A 181 -51.56 41.58 -20.10
N GLN A 182 -52.72 41.38 -19.47
CA GLN A 182 -52.81 41.01 -18.06
C GLN A 182 -52.13 39.67 -17.79
N PHE A 183 -52.36 38.67 -18.65
CA PHE A 183 -51.75 37.37 -18.53
C PHE A 183 -50.22 37.41 -18.69
N LEU A 184 -49.71 38.19 -19.64
CA LEU A 184 -48.28 38.39 -19.84
C LEU A 184 -47.65 39.07 -18.63
N LYS A 185 -48.28 40.14 -18.11
CA LYS A 185 -47.83 40.83 -16.91
C LYS A 185 -47.77 39.87 -15.71
N PHE A 186 -48.81 39.05 -15.51
CA PHE A 186 -48.84 38.04 -14.46
C PHE A 186 -47.70 37.02 -14.61
N THR A 187 -47.48 36.52 -15.83
CA THR A 187 -46.44 35.51 -16.10
C THR A 187 -45.04 36.06 -15.90
N LEU A 188 -44.77 37.29 -16.35
CA LEU A 188 -43.50 37.98 -16.11
C LEU A 188 -43.27 38.26 -14.61
N GLY A 189 -44.32 38.66 -13.88
CA GLY A 189 -44.25 38.83 -12.43
C GLY A 189 -43.94 37.52 -11.70
N LYS A 190 -44.59 36.42 -12.10
CA LYS A 190 -44.29 35.08 -11.56
C LYS A 190 -42.86 34.66 -11.85
N TYR A 191 -42.35 34.95 -13.06
CA TYR A 191 -40.96 34.67 -13.42
C TYR A 191 -39.98 35.42 -12.52
N ALA A 192 -40.18 36.74 -12.37
CA ALA A 192 -39.33 37.58 -11.51
C ALA A 192 -39.32 37.05 -10.07
N TYR A 193 -40.50 36.81 -9.49
CA TYR A 193 -40.62 36.25 -8.15
C TYR A 193 -39.92 34.90 -7.99
N THR A 194 -40.11 33.99 -8.95
CA THR A 194 -39.50 32.65 -8.90
C THR A 194 -37.97 32.74 -9.02
N TYR A 195 -37.46 33.67 -9.83
CA TYR A 195 -36.03 33.92 -9.97
C TYR A 195 -35.43 34.51 -8.69
N GLU A 196 -36.05 35.55 -8.13
CA GLU A 196 -35.64 36.16 -6.87
C GLU A 196 -35.66 35.14 -5.73
N SER A 197 -36.72 34.34 -5.62
CA SER A 197 -36.83 33.28 -4.63
C SER A 197 -35.76 32.20 -4.80
N ALA A 198 -35.38 31.84 -6.04
CA ALA A 198 -34.32 30.87 -6.29
C ALA A 198 -32.94 31.41 -5.91
N VAL A 199 -32.65 32.67 -6.24
CA VAL A 199 -31.40 33.34 -5.83
C VAL A 199 -31.31 33.47 -4.31
N LEU A 200 -32.42 33.82 -3.65
CA LEU A 200 -32.47 33.91 -2.19
C LEU A 200 -32.28 32.54 -1.54
N ALA A 201 -32.92 31.48 -2.08
CA ALA A 201 -32.75 30.12 -1.59
C ALA A 201 -31.28 29.68 -1.66
N ASP A 202 -30.61 29.93 -2.80
CA ASP A 202 -29.18 29.68 -2.96
C ASP A 202 -28.35 30.47 -1.95
N ALA A 203 -28.65 31.76 -1.75
CA ALA A 203 -27.94 32.60 -0.80
C ALA A 203 -28.04 32.06 0.64
N ILE A 204 -29.25 31.65 1.07
CA ILE A 204 -29.49 31.06 2.39
C ILE A 204 -28.80 29.69 2.51
N THR A 205 -28.79 28.87 1.45
CA THR A 205 -28.09 27.58 1.44
C THR A 205 -26.57 27.75 1.58
N LEU A 206 -25.99 28.77 0.93
CA LEU A 206 -24.55 29.06 1.00
C LEU A 206 -24.15 29.74 2.32
N LYS A 207 -25.00 30.62 2.84
CA LYS A 207 -24.81 31.34 4.10
C LYS A 207 -26.15 31.46 4.84
N PRO A 208 -26.47 30.50 5.72
CA PRO A 208 -27.71 30.54 6.49
C PRO A 208 -27.72 31.76 7.41
N MET A 209 -28.87 32.41 7.59
CA MET A 209 -29.00 33.58 8.47
C MET A 209 -28.85 33.22 9.95
N ASP A 210 -29.20 31.97 10.30
CA ASP A 210 -29.31 31.52 11.69
C ASP A 210 -28.06 30.73 12.15
N ALA A 211 -27.27 30.23 11.19
CA ALA A 211 -26.05 29.48 11.46
C ALA A 211 -24.85 30.40 11.23
N GLN A 212 -23.98 30.51 12.24
CA GLN A 212 -22.73 31.30 12.15
C GLN A 212 -21.73 30.78 11.12
N VAL A 213 -22.04 29.68 10.40
CA VAL A 213 -21.07 28.94 9.59
C VAL A 213 -21.56 28.88 8.14
N GLY A 214 -21.10 29.82 7.31
CA GLY A 214 -21.16 29.71 5.86
C GLY A 214 -19.97 28.91 5.33
N MET A 215 -19.92 28.68 4.02
CA MET A 215 -18.83 27.90 3.39
C MET A 215 -17.42 28.44 3.71
N VAL A 216 -17.25 29.75 3.85
CA VAL A 216 -15.95 30.36 4.17
C VAL A 216 -15.56 30.04 5.61
N GLU A 217 -16.51 30.15 6.53
CA GLU A 217 -16.33 29.82 7.93
C GLU A 217 -16.06 28.31 8.12
N MET A 218 -16.68 27.42 7.32
CA MET A 218 -16.37 25.97 7.31
C MET A 218 -14.91 25.67 6.95
N VAL A 219 -14.32 26.45 6.03
CA VAL A 219 -12.90 26.34 5.67
C VAL A 219 -12.01 26.97 6.75
N GLY A 220 -12.50 28.03 7.40
CA GLY A 220 -11.83 28.67 8.53
C GLY A 220 -11.67 27.76 9.75
N ASP A 221 -12.59 26.80 9.94
CA ASP A 221 -12.54 25.80 11.00
C ASP A 221 -11.46 24.71 10.80
N ILE A 222 -10.74 24.71 9.67
CA ILE A 222 -9.67 23.74 9.41
C ILE A 222 -8.46 24.03 10.29
N ASP A 223 -8.14 23.11 11.20
CA ASP A 223 -6.95 23.16 12.03
C ASP A 223 -5.97 22.06 11.64
N SER A 224 -5.00 22.46 10.80
CA SER A 224 -3.96 21.54 10.30
C SER A 224 -3.05 21.03 11.42
N LYS A 225 -2.89 21.78 12.51
CA LYS A 225 -2.04 21.37 13.64
C LYS A 225 -2.76 20.33 14.47
N ALA A 226 -4.03 20.55 14.81
CA ALA A 226 -4.85 19.57 15.53
C ALA A 226 -5.01 18.26 14.73
N ASP A 227 -5.11 18.35 13.40
CA ASP A 227 -5.16 17.18 12.51
C ASP A 227 -3.87 16.38 12.54
N LEU A 228 -2.71 17.05 12.47
CA LEU A 228 -1.41 16.41 12.56
C LEU A 228 -1.23 15.74 13.93
N ASP A 229 -1.57 16.43 15.01
CA ASP A 229 -1.47 15.88 16.37
C ASP A 229 -2.34 14.63 16.53
N SER A 230 -3.59 14.68 16.04
CA SER A 230 -4.50 13.53 16.05
C SER A 230 -3.98 12.37 15.22
N TYR A 231 -3.38 12.65 14.05
CA TYR A 231 -2.78 11.64 13.18
C TYR A 231 -1.57 10.98 13.85
N VAL A 232 -0.67 11.77 14.42
CA VAL A 232 0.52 11.28 15.14
C VAL A 232 0.08 10.44 16.33
N GLN A 233 -0.93 10.84 17.09
CA GLN A 233 -1.46 10.04 18.20
C GLN A 233 -2.06 8.71 17.73
N ALA A 234 -2.82 8.71 16.62
CA ALA A 234 -3.41 7.49 16.08
C ALA A 234 -2.37 6.51 15.51
N MET A 235 -1.29 7.03 14.93
CA MET A 235 -0.21 6.24 14.32
C MET A 235 0.97 5.97 15.25
N ALA A 236 1.01 6.62 16.42
CA ALA A 236 2.01 6.36 17.43
C ALA A 236 1.89 4.90 17.89
N THR A 237 2.82 4.07 17.44
CA THR A 237 2.95 2.71 17.93
C THR A 237 3.40 2.75 19.39
N THR A 238 2.85 1.88 20.23
CA THR A 238 3.29 1.66 21.61
C THR A 238 4.66 0.97 21.70
N ALA A 239 5.34 0.79 20.57
CA ALA A 239 6.64 0.17 20.51
C ALA A 239 7.64 1.02 21.31
N ARG A 240 8.11 0.47 22.44
CA ARG A 240 9.16 1.09 23.24
C ARG A 240 10.44 1.14 22.42
N VAL A 241 10.78 2.33 21.95
CA VAL A 241 12.09 2.60 21.35
C VAL A 241 13.09 2.74 22.50
N ASP A 242 13.90 1.70 22.72
CA ASP A 242 15.05 1.81 23.60
C ASP A 242 16.13 2.66 22.90
N ARG A 243 16.33 3.88 23.40
CA ARG A 243 17.30 4.85 22.87
C ARG A 243 18.67 4.71 23.53
N ALA A 244 18.85 3.76 24.46
CA ALA A 244 20.13 3.54 25.09
C ALA A 244 21.13 2.95 24.10
N SER A 245 22.40 3.37 24.21
CA SER A 245 23.50 2.72 23.51
C SER A 245 23.63 1.28 23.99
N ILE A 246 23.71 0.32 23.06
CA ILE A 246 23.94 -1.09 23.39
C ILE A 246 25.31 -1.22 24.08
N PRO A 247 25.39 -1.67 25.34
CA PRO A 247 26.67 -1.77 26.04
C PRO A 247 27.50 -2.94 25.50
N TYR A 248 28.81 -2.73 25.39
CA TYR A 248 29.74 -3.80 25.07
C TYR A 248 29.72 -4.86 26.17
N ARG A 249 29.48 -6.12 25.79
CA ARG A 249 29.59 -7.29 26.68
C ARG A 249 30.65 -8.22 26.14
N GLU A 250 31.78 -8.28 26.82
CA GLU A 250 32.86 -9.20 26.51
C GLU A 250 32.39 -10.65 26.65
N TYR A 251 32.67 -11.47 25.64
CA TYR A 251 32.38 -12.90 25.69
C TYR A 251 33.37 -13.61 26.61
N ARG A 252 32.89 -14.04 27.78
CA ARG A 252 33.70 -14.84 28.70
C ARG A 252 33.68 -16.31 28.26
N MET A 253 34.79 -16.76 27.67
CA MET A 253 35.01 -18.18 27.40
C MET A 253 34.87 -19.03 28.67
N SER A 254 34.34 -20.24 28.52
CA SER A 254 34.18 -21.19 29.62
C SER A 254 35.55 -21.58 30.21
N PRO A 255 35.62 -21.93 31.52
CA PRO A 255 36.89 -22.31 32.16
C PRO A 255 37.63 -23.43 31.44
N ARG A 256 36.88 -24.40 30.90
CA ARG A 256 37.42 -25.55 30.17
C ARG A 256 38.02 -25.16 28.81
N ALA A 257 37.42 -24.20 28.10
CA ALA A 257 37.98 -23.69 26.84
C ALA A 257 39.28 -22.90 27.07
N ARG A 258 39.37 -22.15 28.17
CA ARG A 258 40.59 -21.43 28.56
C ARG A 258 41.76 -22.37 28.87
N LEU A 259 41.47 -23.52 29.49
CA LEU A 259 42.46 -24.54 29.86
C LEU A 259 43.09 -25.18 28.60
N TYR A 260 42.30 -25.48 27.57
CA TYR A 260 42.83 -25.99 26.30
C TYR A 260 43.57 -24.94 25.48
N ALA A 261 43.21 -23.67 25.59
CA ALA A 261 43.91 -22.59 24.91
C ALA A 261 45.30 -22.32 25.52
N ASN A 262 45.52 -22.65 26.78
CA ASN A 262 46.77 -22.42 27.52
C ASN A 262 47.20 -23.67 28.31
N PRO A 263 47.65 -24.75 27.65
CA PRO A 263 48.14 -25.94 28.34
C PRO A 263 49.41 -25.65 29.16
N ARG A 264 49.62 -26.39 30.26
CA ARG A 264 50.80 -26.27 31.14
C ARG A 264 51.66 -27.53 31.07
N PRO A 265 52.39 -27.77 29.95
CA PRO A 265 53.12 -29.02 29.76
C PRO A 265 54.18 -29.22 30.84
N ILE A 266 54.40 -30.49 31.19
CA ILE A 266 55.43 -30.95 32.12
C ILE A 266 56.36 -31.99 31.49
N PHE A 267 55.91 -32.73 30.48
CA PHE A 267 56.77 -33.66 29.75
C PHE A 267 57.66 -32.89 28.76
N GLY A 268 58.96 -33.22 28.72
CA GLY A 268 59.94 -32.56 27.83
C GLY A 268 60.37 -31.15 28.26
N VAL A 269 59.90 -30.63 29.39
CA VAL A 269 60.29 -29.33 29.96
C VAL A 269 61.40 -29.54 31.00
N SER A 270 62.34 -28.60 31.14
CA SER A 270 63.41 -28.74 32.14
C SER A 270 62.85 -28.81 33.57
N LEU A 271 63.47 -29.64 34.42
CA LEU A 271 63.03 -29.81 35.81
C LEU A 271 63.07 -28.48 36.60
N HIS A 272 64.07 -27.64 36.33
CA HIS A 272 64.22 -26.33 36.95
C HIS A 272 63.10 -25.37 36.56
N ASP A 273 62.75 -25.32 35.26
CA ASP A 273 61.69 -24.42 34.77
C ASP A 273 60.31 -24.81 35.33
N GLN A 274 60.01 -26.12 35.35
CA GLN A 274 58.75 -26.63 35.92
C GLN A 274 58.60 -26.23 37.39
N LEU A 275 59.64 -26.43 38.19
CA LEU A 275 59.58 -26.22 39.64
C LEU A 275 59.64 -24.74 40.02
N THR A 276 60.32 -23.92 39.23
CA THR A 276 60.28 -22.46 39.37
C THR A 276 58.88 -21.93 39.01
N ARG A 277 58.29 -22.42 37.91
CA ARG A 277 56.93 -22.05 37.48
C ARG A 277 55.87 -22.44 38.50
N ASP A 278 55.99 -23.63 39.08
CA ASP A 278 54.97 -24.20 39.96
C ASP A 278 55.28 -23.97 41.45
N ALA A 279 56.36 -23.24 41.78
CA ALA A 279 56.81 -22.91 43.12
C ALA A 279 56.93 -24.12 44.08
N ARG A 280 57.48 -25.24 43.56
CA ARG A 280 57.62 -26.52 44.29
C ARG A 280 59.08 -26.98 44.31
N ARG A 281 59.44 -27.86 45.25
CA ARG A 281 60.79 -28.47 45.34
C ARG A 281 60.91 -29.81 44.61
N VAL A 282 59.79 -30.53 44.48
CA VAL A 282 59.69 -31.83 43.81
C VAL A 282 58.48 -31.79 42.86
N PRO A 283 58.55 -32.37 41.65
CA PRO A 283 57.46 -32.32 40.69
C PRO A 283 56.19 -32.97 41.22
N LEU A 284 55.04 -32.36 40.92
CA LEU A 284 53.77 -32.88 41.41
C LEU A 284 53.47 -34.29 40.87
N ILE A 285 53.85 -34.57 39.62
CA ILE A 285 53.75 -35.92 39.04
C ILE A 285 54.58 -36.95 39.83
N MET A 286 55.77 -36.58 40.31
CA MET A 286 56.61 -37.45 41.14
C MET A 286 55.88 -37.81 42.44
N VAL A 287 55.37 -36.81 43.14
CA VAL A 287 54.64 -36.99 44.40
C VAL A 287 53.40 -37.86 44.18
N ARG A 288 52.50 -37.46 43.27
CA ARG A 288 51.24 -38.18 43.03
C ARG A 288 51.45 -39.62 42.56
N CYS A 289 52.41 -39.86 41.66
CA CYS A 289 52.67 -41.22 41.18
C CYS A 289 53.29 -42.10 42.27
N THR A 290 54.26 -41.59 43.05
CA THR A 290 54.87 -42.37 44.14
C THR A 290 53.88 -42.67 45.25
N GLU A 291 53.04 -41.71 45.65
CA GLU A 291 51.97 -41.91 46.64
C GLU A 291 50.94 -42.94 46.19
N ALA A 292 50.51 -42.90 44.93
CA ALA A 292 49.58 -43.89 44.38
C ALA A 292 50.19 -45.30 44.33
N VAL A 293 51.47 -45.43 43.94
CA VAL A 293 52.19 -46.71 43.94
C VAL A 293 52.38 -47.23 45.37
N GLU A 294 52.65 -46.36 46.34
CA GLU A 294 52.75 -46.76 47.75
C GLU A 294 51.40 -47.20 48.33
N ALA A 295 50.30 -46.54 47.94
CA ALA A 295 48.97 -46.86 48.44
C ALA A 295 48.41 -48.17 47.87
N PHE A 296 48.63 -48.44 46.58
CA PHE A 296 47.94 -49.53 45.87
C PHE A 296 48.88 -50.53 45.17
N GLY A 297 50.16 -50.19 45.01
CA GLY A 297 51.10 -50.89 44.13
C GLY A 297 52.17 -51.74 44.81
N LEU A 298 52.38 -51.60 46.12
CA LEU A 298 53.53 -52.22 46.80
C LEU A 298 53.52 -53.75 46.77
N GLN A 299 52.36 -54.38 46.63
CA GLN A 299 52.24 -55.85 46.52
C GLN A 299 52.06 -56.33 45.07
N ASN A 300 52.05 -55.42 44.08
CA ASN A 300 51.88 -55.81 42.68
C ASN A 300 53.18 -56.38 42.10
N GLU A 301 53.12 -57.62 41.61
CA GLU A 301 54.28 -58.34 41.10
C GLU A 301 54.95 -57.60 39.92
N GLY A 302 56.23 -57.29 40.07
CA GLY A 302 57.02 -56.63 39.04
C GLY A 302 56.67 -55.16 38.84
N ILE A 303 56.16 -54.45 39.85
CA ILE A 303 55.95 -52.99 39.79
C ILE A 303 57.22 -52.29 39.28
N TYR A 304 57.05 -51.32 38.37
CA TYR A 304 58.10 -50.69 37.55
C TYR A 304 58.79 -51.58 36.50
N ARG A 305 58.90 -52.90 36.67
CA ARG A 305 59.41 -53.81 35.63
C ARG A 305 58.39 -54.04 34.53
N GLN A 306 57.14 -54.30 34.88
CA GLN A 306 56.05 -54.47 33.93
C GLN A 306 55.69 -53.13 33.27
N SER A 307 55.28 -53.18 32.00
CA SER A 307 54.84 -52.00 31.26
C SER A 307 53.31 -51.88 31.31
N GLY A 308 52.82 -50.69 31.67
CA GLY A 308 51.41 -50.34 31.50
C GLY A 308 50.95 -50.29 30.03
N GLN A 309 49.64 -50.22 29.83
CA GLN A 309 49.00 -50.10 28.52
C GLN A 309 49.32 -48.75 27.87
N SER A 310 49.95 -48.79 26.69
CA SER A 310 50.44 -47.59 25.99
C SER A 310 49.39 -46.47 25.83
N SER A 311 48.14 -46.82 25.48
CA SER A 311 47.04 -45.86 25.34
C SER A 311 46.71 -45.13 26.65
N GLN A 312 46.69 -45.85 27.77
CA GLN A 312 46.38 -45.27 29.08
C GLN A 312 47.56 -44.45 29.62
N VAL A 313 48.79 -44.87 29.34
CA VAL A 313 49.99 -44.09 29.68
C VAL A 313 50.00 -42.76 28.92
N GLN A 314 49.70 -42.77 27.62
CA GLN A 314 49.61 -41.53 26.81
C GLN A 314 48.44 -40.64 27.22
N ARG A 315 47.33 -41.23 27.67
CA ARG A 315 46.21 -40.48 28.25
C ARG A 315 46.62 -39.79 29.54
N LEU A 316 47.20 -40.51 30.50
CA LEU A 316 47.69 -39.93 31.75
C LEU A 316 48.74 -38.85 31.49
N ARG A 317 49.66 -39.07 30.54
CA ARG A 317 50.62 -38.06 30.09
C ARG A 317 49.90 -36.78 29.65
N SER A 318 48.88 -36.90 28.81
CA SER A 318 48.11 -35.77 28.30
C SER A 318 47.32 -35.05 29.41
N GLU A 319 46.77 -35.79 30.38
CA GLU A 319 46.09 -35.21 31.54
C GLU A 319 47.07 -34.40 32.42
N PHE A 320 48.27 -34.92 32.65
CA PHE A 320 49.33 -34.22 33.38
C PHE A 320 49.91 -33.01 32.62
N ASP A 321 50.06 -33.08 31.29
CA ASP A 321 50.48 -31.94 30.45
C ASP A 321 49.41 -30.84 30.35
N LEU A 322 48.14 -31.22 30.49
CA LEU A 322 47.03 -30.28 30.47
C LEU A 322 46.94 -29.52 31.79
N ASP A 323 46.85 -30.26 32.90
CA ASP A 323 46.86 -29.68 34.25
C ASP A 323 47.19 -30.73 35.33
N ALA A 324 48.45 -30.79 35.73
CA ALA A 324 48.94 -31.70 36.76
C ALA A 324 48.27 -31.51 38.15
N GLU A 325 47.70 -30.34 38.45
CA GLU A 325 47.05 -30.11 39.75
C GLU A 325 45.73 -30.87 39.88
N HIS A 326 45.03 -31.08 38.77
CA HIS A 326 43.70 -31.71 38.74
C HIS A 326 43.74 -33.22 38.44
N VAL A 327 44.93 -33.80 38.25
CA VAL A 327 45.07 -35.25 38.08
C VAL A 327 44.94 -35.94 39.43
N ASP A 328 43.82 -36.63 39.64
CA ASP A 328 43.59 -37.46 40.82
C ASP A 328 43.85 -38.95 40.51
N LEU A 329 44.99 -39.45 41.01
CA LEU A 329 45.40 -40.84 40.84
C LEU A 329 44.80 -41.80 41.89
N HIS A 330 44.13 -41.28 42.93
CA HIS A 330 43.45 -42.11 43.94
C HIS A 330 42.00 -42.44 43.57
N ALA A 331 41.48 -41.85 42.48
CA ALA A 331 40.19 -42.22 41.92
C ALA A 331 40.16 -43.71 41.54
N SER A 332 39.03 -44.37 41.80
CA SER A 332 38.85 -45.83 41.64
C SER A 332 39.20 -46.37 40.24
N SER A 333 39.17 -45.51 39.21
CA SER A 333 39.54 -45.84 37.83
C SER A 333 41.02 -46.09 37.61
N TYR A 334 41.90 -45.56 38.46
CA TYR A 334 43.37 -45.71 38.31
C TYR A 334 43.98 -46.70 39.29
N ALA A 335 43.25 -47.06 40.35
CA ALA A 335 43.69 -48.01 41.38
C ALA A 335 43.91 -49.44 40.84
N SER A 336 43.17 -49.87 39.81
CA SER A 336 43.34 -51.20 39.19
C SER A 336 44.56 -51.31 38.27
N ASP A 337 45.08 -50.17 37.79
CA ASP A 337 46.03 -50.12 36.68
C ASP A 337 47.36 -49.46 37.08
N ILE A 338 47.90 -49.86 38.23
CA ILE A 338 49.11 -49.25 38.81
C ILE A 338 50.33 -49.26 37.87
N ASN A 339 50.42 -50.25 36.97
CA ASN A 339 51.48 -50.31 35.96
C ASN A 339 51.44 -49.14 34.97
N ASN A 340 50.26 -48.53 34.73
CA ASN A 340 50.13 -47.31 33.93
C ASN A 340 50.75 -46.11 34.66
N ILE A 341 50.53 -46.00 35.97
CA ILE A 341 51.09 -44.96 36.84
C ILE A 341 52.63 -45.10 36.92
N ALA A 342 53.11 -46.33 37.15
CA ALA A 342 54.54 -46.62 37.15
C ALA A 342 55.19 -46.30 35.79
N SER A 343 54.52 -46.62 34.68
CA SER A 343 55.00 -46.29 33.33
C SER A 343 55.03 -44.79 33.04
N VAL A 344 54.02 -44.01 33.45
CA VAL A 344 54.00 -42.56 33.20
C VAL A 344 55.05 -41.84 34.05
N LEU A 345 55.33 -42.30 35.27
CA LEU A 345 56.43 -41.78 36.09
C LEU A 345 57.79 -42.04 35.46
N LYS A 346 58.03 -43.27 34.97
CA LYS A 346 59.27 -43.61 34.23
C LYS A 346 59.40 -42.76 32.96
N MET A 347 58.29 -42.55 32.24
CA MET A 347 58.26 -41.73 31.04
C MET A 347 58.63 -40.28 31.35
N TYR A 348 58.06 -39.70 32.41
CA TYR A 348 58.38 -38.34 32.85
C TYR A 348 59.87 -38.19 33.13
N LEU A 349 60.44 -39.08 33.94
CA LEU A 349 61.87 -39.07 34.28
C LEU A 349 62.79 -39.18 33.06
N ARG A 350 62.44 -40.05 32.11
CA ARG A 350 63.21 -40.26 30.88
C ARG A 350 63.11 -39.06 29.92
N GLU A 351 62.00 -38.35 29.92
CA GLU A 351 61.76 -37.17 29.06
C GLU A 351 62.29 -35.86 29.66
N LEU A 352 62.85 -35.88 30.88
CA LEU A 352 63.50 -34.69 31.45
C LEU A 352 64.72 -34.30 30.61
N PRO A 353 64.78 -33.06 30.08
CA PRO A 353 65.97 -32.55 29.41
C PRO A 353 67.17 -32.61 30.36
N GLY A 354 68.24 -33.30 29.94
CA GLY A 354 69.45 -33.51 30.74
C GLY A 354 69.40 -34.66 31.75
N GLY A 355 68.25 -35.32 31.93
CA GLY A 355 68.04 -36.42 32.89
C GLY A 355 67.89 -35.95 34.34
N LEU A 356 67.46 -36.85 35.23
CA LEU A 356 67.34 -36.54 36.66
C LEU A 356 68.72 -36.31 37.30
N VAL A 357 69.71 -37.10 36.91
CA VAL A 357 71.12 -36.83 37.20
C VAL A 357 71.72 -36.07 36.00
N PRO A 358 72.10 -34.79 36.16
CA PRO A 358 72.64 -33.99 35.07
C PRO A 358 73.93 -34.59 34.51
N HIS A 359 74.22 -34.29 33.25
CA HIS A 359 75.38 -34.82 32.52
C HIS A 359 76.71 -34.63 33.27
N ALA A 360 76.94 -33.45 33.85
CA ALA A 360 78.15 -33.11 34.57
C ALA A 360 78.43 -34.07 35.76
N GLN A 361 77.41 -34.41 36.54
CA GLN A 361 77.53 -35.35 37.67
C GLN A 361 77.46 -36.81 37.22
N ARG A 362 76.77 -37.12 36.11
CA ARG A 362 76.68 -38.47 35.58
C ARG A 362 78.06 -39.07 35.32
N THR A 363 78.93 -38.34 34.62
CA THR A 363 80.26 -38.86 34.27
C THR A 363 81.11 -39.14 35.51
N THR A 364 81.11 -38.25 36.50
CA THR A 364 81.87 -38.46 37.75
C THR A 364 81.29 -39.58 38.60
N MET A 365 79.97 -39.69 38.70
CA MET A 365 79.31 -40.77 39.44
C MET A 365 79.55 -42.15 38.81
N LEU A 366 79.45 -42.26 37.48
CA LEU A 366 79.68 -43.53 36.76
C LEU A 366 81.15 -43.97 36.81
N ALA A 367 82.10 -43.03 36.96
CA ALA A 367 83.52 -43.36 37.05
C ALA A 367 83.83 -44.30 38.24
N HIS A 368 83.13 -44.14 39.37
CA HIS A 368 83.24 -45.00 40.56
C HIS A 368 82.82 -46.46 40.31
N PHE A 369 82.14 -46.75 39.20
CA PHE A 369 81.65 -48.08 38.83
C PHE A 369 82.31 -48.59 37.54
N SER A 370 83.47 -48.05 37.16
CA SER A 370 84.17 -48.42 35.93
C SER A 370 84.76 -49.82 35.95
N SER A 371 85.22 -50.31 37.11
CA SER A 371 85.72 -51.68 37.33
C SER A 371 84.60 -52.63 37.73
N GLU A 372 84.73 -53.92 37.40
CA GLU A 372 83.79 -55.00 37.79
C GLU A 372 84.14 -55.64 39.14
N SER A 373 85.04 -55.04 39.91
CA SER A 373 85.48 -55.54 41.21
C SER A 373 84.44 -55.27 42.30
N ASN A 374 83.85 -56.34 42.86
CA ASN A 374 83.10 -56.32 44.12
C ASN A 374 84.07 -56.49 45.29
N SER A 375 84.92 -55.51 45.54
CA SER A 375 85.78 -55.49 46.73
C SER A 375 84.94 -55.18 47.97
N GLU A 376 84.98 -56.08 48.96
CA GLU A 376 84.36 -55.90 50.28
C GLU A 376 85.24 -55.04 51.23
N ASP A 377 86.21 -54.30 50.67
CA ASP A 377 87.06 -53.39 51.44
C ASP A 377 86.24 -52.23 52.01
N GLU A 378 86.13 -52.19 53.33
CA GLU A 378 85.39 -51.18 54.10
C GLU A 378 85.84 -49.74 53.76
N LEU A 379 87.13 -49.57 53.44
CA LEU A 379 87.72 -48.31 53.02
C LEU A 379 87.27 -47.88 51.61
N GLU A 380 87.13 -48.82 50.67
CA GLU A 380 86.62 -48.54 49.32
C GLU A 380 85.11 -48.25 49.34
N LEU A 381 84.36 -48.97 50.17
CA LEU A 381 82.94 -48.71 50.41
C LEU A 381 82.71 -47.28 50.94
N ALA A 382 83.45 -46.89 51.98
CA ALA A 382 83.38 -45.54 52.55
C ALA A 382 83.76 -44.44 51.53
N GLN A 383 84.78 -44.68 50.70
CA GLN A 383 85.17 -43.77 49.62
C GLN A 383 84.09 -43.62 48.54
N LYS A 384 83.45 -44.72 48.11
CA LYS A 384 82.33 -44.68 47.15
C LYS A 384 81.12 -43.95 47.72
N ILE A 385 80.77 -44.19 48.99
CA ILE A 385 79.68 -43.48 49.69
C ILE A 385 79.98 -41.98 49.75
N SER A 386 81.16 -41.60 50.23
CA SER A 386 81.56 -40.18 50.34
C SER A 386 81.63 -39.50 48.97
N GLY A 387 82.14 -40.18 47.94
CA GLY A 387 82.24 -39.66 46.57
C GLY A 387 80.87 -39.44 45.93
N LEU A 388 79.93 -40.38 46.11
CA LEU A 388 78.55 -40.21 45.64
C LEU A 388 77.82 -39.11 46.41
N ALA A 389 77.98 -39.03 47.73
CA ALA A 389 77.39 -37.98 48.53
C ALA A 389 77.90 -36.58 48.10
N ALA A 390 79.20 -36.42 47.85
CA ALA A 390 79.76 -35.17 47.34
C ALA A 390 79.16 -34.80 45.97
N ASN A 391 79.12 -35.75 45.02
CA ASN A 391 78.54 -35.52 43.70
C ASN A 391 77.03 -35.17 43.78
N ILE A 392 76.25 -35.81 44.66
CA ILE A 392 74.83 -35.48 44.87
C ILE A 392 74.68 -34.08 45.50
N ARG A 393 75.59 -33.68 46.38
CA ARG A 393 75.58 -32.33 47.00
C ARG A 393 75.77 -31.23 45.96
N GLU A 394 76.59 -31.48 44.94
CA GLU A 394 76.83 -30.56 43.82
C GLU A 394 75.71 -30.52 42.78
N MET A 395 74.76 -31.46 42.80
CA MET A 395 73.60 -31.41 41.92
C MET A 395 72.72 -30.18 42.22
N PRO A 396 72.02 -29.63 41.21
CA PRO A 396 70.99 -28.63 41.44
C PRO A 396 69.99 -29.10 42.50
N GLN A 397 69.59 -28.19 43.39
CA GLN A 397 68.74 -28.54 44.54
C GLN A 397 67.47 -29.30 44.13
N VAL A 398 66.82 -28.86 43.06
CA VAL A 398 65.61 -29.50 42.52
C VAL A 398 65.83 -30.93 42.03
N ASN A 399 66.98 -31.21 41.39
CA ASN A 399 67.35 -32.55 40.95
C ASN A 399 67.66 -33.44 42.15
N ARG A 400 68.39 -32.92 43.14
CA ARG A 400 68.71 -33.65 44.38
C ARG A 400 67.46 -33.99 45.20
N ASP A 401 66.55 -33.03 45.39
CA ASP A 401 65.32 -33.23 46.16
C ASP A 401 64.40 -34.24 45.44
N THR A 402 64.30 -34.16 44.11
CA THR A 402 63.53 -35.11 43.29
C THR A 402 64.16 -36.52 43.29
N LEU A 403 65.49 -36.61 43.20
CA LEU A 403 66.22 -37.88 43.31
C LEU A 403 66.05 -38.51 44.69
N ARG A 404 66.12 -37.71 45.75
CA ARG A 404 65.86 -38.17 47.12
C ARG A 404 64.44 -38.73 47.25
N CYS A 405 63.44 -38.01 46.74
CA CYS A 405 62.05 -38.47 46.74
C CYS A 405 61.89 -39.83 46.04
N LEU A 406 62.46 -39.96 44.83
CA LEU A 406 62.44 -41.22 44.09
C LEU A 406 63.14 -42.36 44.86
N LEU A 407 64.33 -42.13 45.40
CA LEU A 407 65.09 -43.18 46.10
C LEU A 407 64.43 -43.61 47.40
N VAL A 408 63.78 -42.69 48.13
CA VAL A 408 62.97 -43.03 49.31
C VAL A 408 61.77 -43.89 48.91
N HIS A 409 61.13 -43.59 47.79
CA HIS A 409 60.03 -44.40 47.26
C HIS A 409 60.51 -45.81 46.87
N LEU A 410 61.63 -45.92 46.15
CA LEU A 410 62.20 -47.21 45.75
C LEU A 410 62.66 -48.05 46.95
N ASP A 411 63.15 -47.42 48.02
CA ASP A 411 63.48 -48.08 49.30
C ASP A 411 62.24 -48.74 49.94
N LYS A 412 61.07 -48.11 49.83
CA LYS A 412 59.81 -48.72 50.27
C LYS A 412 59.38 -49.87 49.36
N VAL A 413 59.54 -49.73 48.04
CA VAL A 413 59.21 -50.83 47.10
C VAL A 413 60.04 -52.07 47.39
N GLN A 414 61.36 -51.92 47.59
CA GLN A 414 62.22 -53.06 47.92
C GLN A 414 61.90 -53.71 49.27
N ALA A 415 61.39 -52.94 50.25
CA ALA A 415 60.97 -53.49 51.53
C ALA A 415 59.79 -54.49 51.39
N PHE A 416 59.07 -54.45 50.27
CA PHE A 416 57.98 -55.37 49.92
C PHE A 416 58.39 -56.42 48.87
N GLN A 417 59.70 -56.64 48.66
CA GLN A 417 60.23 -57.57 47.65
C GLN A 417 59.70 -59.00 47.76
N GLU A 418 59.27 -59.45 48.94
CA GLU A 418 58.65 -60.77 49.14
C GLU A 418 57.34 -60.93 48.37
N TYR A 419 56.63 -59.82 48.11
CA TYR A 419 55.36 -59.81 47.37
C TYR A 419 55.54 -59.33 45.94
N ASN A 420 56.17 -58.17 45.76
CA ASN A 420 56.30 -57.57 44.43
C ASN A 420 57.48 -58.12 43.60
N MET A 421 58.35 -58.96 44.19
CA MET A 421 59.53 -59.54 43.52
C MET A 421 60.55 -58.51 43.02
N MET A 422 60.53 -57.27 43.52
CA MET A 422 61.40 -56.16 43.13
C MET A 422 62.41 -55.82 44.22
N ASN A 423 63.56 -56.51 44.20
CA ASN A 423 64.72 -56.19 45.03
C ASN A 423 65.55 -55.03 44.43
N SER A 424 66.61 -54.60 45.14
CA SER A 424 67.49 -53.52 44.68
C SER A 424 68.13 -53.80 43.30
N GLU A 425 68.48 -55.05 43.01
CA GLU A 425 68.96 -55.48 41.69
C GLU A 425 67.91 -55.22 40.60
N ASN A 426 66.69 -55.74 40.77
CA ASN A 426 65.61 -55.63 39.79
C ASN A 426 65.19 -54.17 39.56
N LEU A 427 65.12 -53.37 40.62
CA LEU A 427 64.81 -51.93 40.51
C LEU A 427 65.93 -51.15 39.82
N SER A 428 67.18 -51.50 40.07
CA SER A 428 68.32 -50.82 39.47
C SER A 428 68.42 -51.00 37.95
N ILE A 429 68.01 -52.17 37.44
CA ILE A 429 67.96 -52.45 36.00
C ILE A 429 66.92 -51.54 35.31
N VAL A 430 65.79 -51.27 35.98
CA VAL A 430 64.72 -50.40 35.45
C VAL A 430 65.10 -48.92 35.57
N PHE A 431 65.57 -48.50 36.74
CA PHE A 431 65.81 -47.09 37.03
C PHE A 431 67.19 -46.58 36.65
N GLY A 432 68.19 -47.45 36.48
CA GLY A 432 69.50 -47.10 35.94
C GLY A 432 69.42 -46.27 34.66
N PRO A 433 68.86 -46.81 33.55
CA PRO A 433 68.69 -46.06 32.31
C PRO A 433 67.61 -44.97 32.37
N THR A 434 66.72 -44.99 33.37
CA THR A 434 65.64 -43.99 33.52
C THR A 434 66.12 -42.71 34.20
N ILE A 435 66.99 -42.84 35.21
CA ILE A 435 67.58 -41.73 35.96
C ILE A 435 68.80 -41.17 35.22
N LEU A 436 69.58 -42.06 34.57
CA LEU A 436 70.79 -41.76 33.83
C LEU A 436 70.61 -42.25 32.38
N PRO A 437 69.87 -41.51 31.54
CA PRO A 437 69.74 -41.87 30.14
C PRO A 437 71.13 -41.94 29.48
N PRO A 438 71.42 -42.96 28.66
CA PRO A 438 72.70 -43.08 27.99
C PRO A 438 72.89 -41.91 27.01
N ASP A 439 74.13 -41.45 26.86
CA ASP A 439 74.44 -40.43 25.85
C ASP A 439 74.18 -41.00 24.45
N ASN A 440 73.75 -40.16 23.49
CA ASN A 440 73.38 -40.57 22.12
C ASN A 440 74.53 -41.15 21.27
N ALA A 441 75.70 -41.44 21.87
CA ALA A 441 76.84 -42.05 21.21
C ALA A 441 76.71 -43.59 21.23
N PRO A 442 76.57 -44.26 20.07
CA PRO A 442 76.21 -45.69 20.01
C PRO A 442 77.28 -46.65 20.53
N SER A 443 78.53 -46.21 20.70
CA SER A 443 79.68 -47.09 20.95
C SER A 443 79.81 -47.59 22.40
N ASN A 444 79.25 -46.89 23.39
CA ASN A 444 79.38 -47.23 24.83
C ASN A 444 78.04 -47.43 25.57
N ALA A 445 76.90 -47.29 24.88
CA ALA A 445 75.57 -47.27 25.52
C ALA A 445 75.26 -48.52 26.37
N ALA A 446 75.65 -49.71 25.92
CA ALA A 446 75.41 -50.95 26.67
C ALA A 446 76.23 -51.04 27.97
N LEU A 447 77.46 -50.50 27.97
CA LEU A 447 78.33 -50.45 29.15
C LEU A 447 77.81 -49.42 30.16
N ASP A 448 77.37 -48.26 29.67
CA ASP A 448 76.82 -47.21 30.53
C ASP A 448 75.49 -47.63 31.17
N ILE A 449 74.62 -48.36 30.45
CA ILE A 449 73.40 -48.93 31.04
C ILE A 449 73.74 -49.89 32.20
N ARG A 450 74.74 -50.76 32.03
CA ARG A 450 75.19 -51.68 33.10
C ARG A 450 75.82 -50.93 34.28
N ARG A 451 76.59 -49.88 34.03
CA ARG A 451 77.18 -49.01 35.08
C ARG A 451 76.10 -48.23 35.82
N SER A 452 75.12 -47.67 35.11
CA SER A 452 73.98 -46.96 35.69
C SER A 452 73.14 -47.88 36.58
N ALA A 453 72.90 -49.13 36.17
CA ALA A 453 72.23 -50.11 37.01
C ALA A 453 73.04 -50.41 38.29
N ARG A 454 74.34 -50.72 38.18
CA ARG A 454 75.19 -50.96 39.36
C ARG A 454 75.25 -49.76 40.32
N MET A 455 75.34 -48.55 39.77
CA MET A 455 75.34 -47.33 40.55
C MET A 455 74.02 -47.12 41.28
N VAL A 456 72.88 -47.28 40.61
CA VAL A 456 71.55 -47.16 41.24
C VAL A 456 71.36 -48.23 42.31
N LYS A 457 71.79 -49.48 42.05
CA LYS A 457 71.77 -50.54 43.06
C LYS A 457 72.57 -50.14 44.30
N PHE A 458 73.81 -49.71 44.11
CA PHE A 458 74.68 -49.29 45.22
C PHE A 458 74.08 -48.13 46.02
N ILE A 459 73.45 -47.17 45.35
CA ILE A 459 72.75 -46.05 46.00
C ILE A 459 71.54 -46.54 46.81
N LEU A 460 70.78 -47.52 46.29
CA LEU A 460 69.64 -48.10 47.01
C LEU A 460 70.10 -48.89 48.24
N ASP A 461 71.09 -49.76 48.09
CA ASP A 461 71.63 -50.60 49.18
C ASP A 461 72.26 -49.74 50.30
N ASN A 462 72.87 -48.60 49.95
CA ASN A 462 73.57 -47.70 50.89
C ASN A 462 72.86 -46.35 51.09
N ARG A 463 71.54 -46.27 50.80
CA ARG A 463 70.79 -45.01 50.78
C ARG A 463 70.94 -44.20 52.06
N ARG A 464 70.80 -44.85 53.23
CA ARG A 464 70.89 -44.16 54.53
C ARG A 464 72.25 -43.52 54.71
N ALA A 465 73.34 -44.28 54.53
CA ALA A 465 74.69 -43.78 54.66
C ALA A 465 75.01 -42.63 53.68
N ILE A 466 74.57 -42.72 52.42
CA ILE A 466 74.79 -41.66 51.41
C ILE A 466 74.02 -40.38 51.76
N PHE A 467 72.76 -40.49 52.20
CA PHE A 467 71.93 -39.33 52.53
C PHE A 467 72.16 -38.75 53.93
N ASP A 468 72.71 -39.52 54.87
CA ASP A 468 73.17 -39.01 56.16
C ASP A 468 74.50 -38.25 56.02
N ALA A 469 75.29 -38.58 54.99
CA ALA A 469 76.53 -37.88 54.63
C ALA A 469 76.31 -36.61 53.78
N LEU A 470 75.08 -36.32 53.35
CA LEU A 470 74.67 -35.17 52.52
C LEU A 470 74.32 -33.94 53.35
#